data_AF-A0AAE4WIE5-F1
#
_entry.id   AF-A0AAE4WIE5-F1
#
_cell.length_a   1.000
_cell.length_b   1.000
_cell.length_c   1.000
_cell.angle_alpha   90.00
_cell.angle_beta   90.00
_cell.angle_gamma   90.00
#
_symmetry.space_group_name_H-M   'P 1'
#
loop_
_entity.id
_entity.type
_entity.pdbx_description
1 polymer ?
#
loop_
_entity_poly.entity_id
_entity_poly.type
_entity_poly.pdbx_seq_one_letter_code
_entity_poly.pdbx_strand_id
1 'polypeptide(L)'
;MNKVLNEPDFPPLSVLHWALQDLRIIRHYKGRALLTKRGRSILGNHGDLQALLAEWMLAAPLQERLSSEAAALFWDLRHMLGIVSTRLGDWVTLGDYTEWALPVVLFPARGPLGPLHEAGRFIAHNLVRPLTWLGVLENSPQNVSAMPMMDRQFRKTVLFDKFFKIGLPIGIDAVILH
;
A
#
# COMPACT_ATOMS: atom_id res chain seq x y z
N MET A 1 2.84 33.32 8.71
CA MET A 1 1.58 32.88 8.07
C MET A 1 1.37 31.41 8.38
N ASN A 2 0.47 31.06 9.31
CA ASN A 2 0.07 29.66 9.50
C ASN A 2 -0.93 29.32 8.39
N LYS A 3 -0.44 28.70 7.32
CA LYS A 3 -1.31 28.15 6.27
C LYS A 3 -2.03 26.96 6.90
N VAL A 4 -3.31 27.13 7.23
CA VAL A 4 -4.16 26.01 7.67
C VAL A 4 -4.19 25.02 6.51
N LEU A 5 -3.63 23.83 6.72
CA LEU A 5 -3.63 22.77 5.74
C LEU A 5 -5.05 22.21 5.65
N ASN A 6 -5.71 22.41 4.52
CA ASN A 6 -7.00 21.79 4.24
C ASN A 6 -6.77 20.31 3.91
N GLU A 7 -7.38 19.40 4.65
CA GLU A 7 -7.23 17.95 4.43
C GLU A 7 -7.60 17.50 3.01
N PRO A 8 -8.67 18.01 2.36
CA PRO A 8 -9.00 17.64 0.98
C PRO A 8 -7.90 18.00 -0.04
N ASP A 9 -7.11 19.03 0.26
CA ASP A 9 -6.02 19.50 -0.61
C ASP A 9 -4.72 18.72 -0.39
N PHE A 10 -4.69 17.80 0.60
CA PHE A 10 -3.56 16.95 0.91
C PHE A 10 -4.01 15.49 1.09
N PRO A 11 -4.11 14.72 0.00
CA PRO A 11 -4.65 13.36 -0.01
C PRO A 11 -4.08 12.39 1.05
N PRO A 12 -2.79 12.43 1.42
CA PRO A 12 -2.28 11.58 2.48
C PRO A 12 -2.98 11.84 3.83
N LEU A 13 -3.25 13.11 4.16
CA LEU A 13 -3.92 13.48 5.41
C LEU A 13 -5.40 13.14 5.38
N SER A 14 -6.09 13.30 4.23
CA SER A 14 -7.49 12.89 4.12
C SER A 14 -7.65 11.37 4.30
N VAL A 15 -6.76 10.56 3.71
CA VAL A 15 -6.78 9.10 3.87
C VAL A 15 -6.47 8.70 5.32
N LEU A 16 -5.47 9.32 5.95
CA LEU A 16 -5.19 9.11 7.37
C LEU A 16 -6.38 9.47 8.24
N HIS A 17 -7.04 10.59 7.96
CA HIS A 17 -8.23 11.01 8.68
C HIS A 17 -9.33 9.95 8.61
N TRP A 18 -9.63 9.46 7.39
CA TRP A 18 -10.62 8.41 7.18
C TRP A 18 -10.24 7.11 7.89
N ALA A 19 -8.98 6.69 7.79
CA ALA A 19 -8.49 5.50 8.50
C ALA A 19 -8.70 5.63 10.02
N LEU A 20 -8.35 6.77 10.61
CA LEU A 20 -8.51 7.01 12.04
C LEU A 20 -9.99 7.06 12.46
N GLN A 21 -10.89 7.52 11.59
CA GLN A 21 -12.33 7.49 11.85
C GLN A 21 -12.89 6.07 11.77
N ASP A 22 -12.55 5.33 10.72
CA ASP A 22 -13.08 3.98 10.48
C ASP A 22 -12.58 2.99 11.52
N LEU A 23 -11.30 3.09 11.91
CA LEU A 23 -10.72 2.37 13.05
C LEU A 23 -11.25 2.84 14.42
N ARG A 24 -12.15 3.85 14.43
CA ARG A 24 -12.73 4.47 15.63
C ARG A 24 -11.68 4.99 16.61
N ILE A 25 -10.53 5.43 16.11
CA ILE A 25 -9.47 6.08 16.90
C ILE A 25 -9.88 7.52 17.22
N ILE A 26 -10.42 8.21 16.21
CA ILE A 26 -11.04 9.53 16.38
C ILE A 26 -12.55 9.47 16.14
N ARG A 27 -13.24 10.49 16.61
CA ARG A 27 -14.64 10.79 16.26
C ARG A 27 -14.80 12.28 15.99
N HIS A 28 -15.79 12.64 15.19
CA HIS A 28 -16.18 14.05 15.05
C HIS A 28 -17.14 14.47 16.14
N TYR A 29 -16.86 15.62 16.74
CA TYR A 29 -17.78 16.29 17.66
C TYR A 29 -17.66 17.80 17.49
N LYS A 30 -18.75 18.45 17.07
CA LYS A 30 -18.83 19.91 16.86
C LYS A 30 -17.66 20.46 16.01
N GLY A 31 -17.41 19.83 14.86
CA GLY A 31 -16.35 20.26 13.92
C GLY A 31 -14.92 19.97 14.39
N ARG A 32 -14.74 19.14 15.43
CA ARG A 32 -13.42 18.75 15.95
C ARG A 32 -13.23 17.24 15.89
N ALA A 33 -12.03 16.81 15.50
CA ALA A 33 -11.58 15.43 15.69
C ALA A 33 -11.16 15.23 17.15
N LEU A 34 -11.86 14.34 17.87
CA LEU A 34 -11.56 14.01 19.27
C LEU A 34 -11.19 12.53 19.38
N LEU A 35 -10.22 12.22 20.23
CA LEU A 35 -9.86 10.83 20.53
C LEU A 35 -11.03 10.09 21.22
N THR A 36 -11.27 8.86 20.77
CA THR A 36 -12.18 7.93 21.46
C THR A 36 -11.47 7.27 22.65
N LYS A 37 -12.15 6.38 23.39
CA LYS A 37 -11.49 5.55 24.41
C LYS A 37 -10.40 4.68 23.81
N ARG A 38 -10.65 4.08 22.64
CA ARG A 38 -9.67 3.31 21.86
C ARG A 38 -8.51 4.18 21.38
N GLY A 39 -8.80 5.38 20.88
CA GLY A 39 -7.73 6.29 20.47
C GLY A 39 -6.82 6.70 21.62
N ARG A 40 -7.39 6.91 22.82
CA ARG A 40 -6.60 7.18 24.03
C ARG A 40 -5.72 6.01 24.46
N SER A 41 -6.15 4.76 24.26
CA SER A 41 -5.34 3.59 24.65
C SER A 41 -4.16 3.32 23.72
N ILE A 42 -4.23 3.77 22.46
CA ILE A 42 -3.16 3.62 21.45
C ILE A 42 -2.23 4.85 21.44
N LEU A 43 -2.68 5.98 21.99
CA LEU A 43 -1.88 7.20 22.07
C LEU A 43 -0.55 6.94 22.80
N GLY A 44 0.56 7.27 22.14
CA GLY A 44 1.92 7.01 22.65
C GLY A 44 2.49 5.63 22.30
N ASN A 45 1.65 4.67 21.85
CA ASN A 45 2.12 3.43 21.26
C ASN A 45 2.15 3.56 19.73
N HIS A 46 3.25 4.13 19.22
CA HIS A 46 3.40 4.38 17.78
C HIS A 46 3.45 3.09 16.95
N GLY A 47 3.97 1.99 17.50
CA GLY A 47 4.05 0.70 16.80
C GLY A 47 2.65 0.13 16.53
N ASP A 48 1.80 0.07 17.55
CA ASP A 48 0.42 -0.41 17.42
C ASP A 48 -0.39 0.47 16.46
N LEU A 49 -0.21 1.79 16.54
CA LEU A 49 -0.87 2.72 15.62
C LEU A 49 -0.44 2.46 14.17
N GLN A 50 0.87 2.29 13.93
CA GLN A 50 1.40 2.06 12.59
C GLN A 50 0.92 0.73 12.02
N ALA A 51 0.85 -0.33 12.83
CA ALA A 51 0.31 -1.63 12.44
C ALA A 51 -1.17 -1.53 12.03
N LEU A 52 -2.00 -0.88 12.86
CA LEU A 52 -3.42 -0.68 12.56
C LEU A 52 -3.64 0.12 11.27
N LEU A 53 -2.86 1.18 11.08
CA LEU A 53 -2.94 1.99 9.85
C LEU A 53 -2.51 1.18 8.64
N ALA A 54 -1.43 0.40 8.72
CA ALA A 54 -0.97 -0.41 7.61
C ALA A 54 -1.97 -1.49 7.22
N GLU A 55 -2.57 -2.18 8.21
CA GLU A 55 -3.61 -3.16 7.97
C GLU A 55 -4.81 -2.52 7.27
N TRP A 56 -5.29 -1.38 7.77
CA TRP A 56 -6.40 -0.66 7.15
C TRP A 56 -6.07 -0.20 5.72
N MET A 57 -4.90 0.40 5.52
CA MET A 57 -4.49 0.94 4.22
C MET A 57 -4.24 -0.14 3.15
N LEU A 58 -3.88 -1.36 3.56
CA LEU A 58 -3.66 -2.48 2.64
C LEU A 58 -4.90 -3.37 2.47
N ALA A 59 -5.85 -3.34 3.41
CA ALA A 59 -7.10 -4.11 3.34
C ALA A 59 -8.27 -3.32 2.73
N ALA A 60 -8.46 -2.07 3.15
CA ALA A 60 -9.66 -1.29 2.87
C ALA A 60 -9.83 -0.86 1.40
N PRO A 61 -8.78 -0.39 0.66
CA PRO A 61 -8.97 0.11 -0.71
C PRO A 61 -9.44 -0.93 -1.72
N LEU A 62 -9.28 -2.23 -1.41
CA LEU A 62 -9.54 -3.32 -2.33
C LEU A 62 -10.89 -3.99 -2.13
N GLN A 63 -11.33 -4.14 -0.88
CA GLN A 63 -12.53 -4.90 -0.52
C GLN A 63 -13.82 -4.27 -1.05
N GLU A 64 -13.85 -2.95 -1.24
CA GLU A 64 -15.04 -2.26 -1.77
C GLU A 64 -15.09 -2.19 -3.31
N ARG A 65 -13.98 -2.48 -4.01
CA ARG A 65 -13.82 -2.17 -5.44
C ARG A 65 -13.68 -3.38 -6.34
N LEU A 66 -13.32 -4.54 -5.80
CA LEU A 66 -13.18 -5.79 -6.53
C LEU A 66 -14.26 -6.79 -6.12
N SER A 67 -14.71 -7.63 -7.06
CA SER A 67 -15.42 -8.85 -6.69
C SER A 67 -14.46 -9.83 -5.99
N SER A 68 -15.00 -10.79 -5.26
CA SER A 68 -14.19 -11.82 -4.57
C SER A 68 -13.25 -12.56 -5.53
N GLU A 69 -13.70 -12.83 -6.76
CA GLU A 69 -12.90 -13.49 -7.79
C GLU A 69 -11.75 -12.60 -8.28
N ALA A 70 -12.02 -11.31 -8.51
CA ALA A 70 -10.99 -10.36 -8.92
C ALA A 70 -9.97 -10.10 -7.80
N ALA A 71 -10.41 -10.05 -6.54
CA ALA A 71 -9.51 -9.95 -5.38
C ALA A 71 -8.62 -11.19 -5.26
N ALA A 72 -9.18 -12.40 -5.40
CA ALA A 72 -8.39 -13.63 -5.38
C ALA A 72 -7.37 -13.71 -6.51
N LEU A 73 -7.69 -13.18 -7.70
CA LEU A 73 -6.81 -13.22 -8.87
C LEU A 73 -5.70 -12.16 -8.82
N PHE A 74 -5.99 -10.97 -8.31
CA PHE A 74 -5.10 -9.80 -8.43
C PHE A 74 -4.55 -9.27 -7.11
N TRP A 75 -4.91 -9.85 -5.96
CA TRP A 75 -4.50 -9.35 -4.65
C TRP A 75 -3.87 -10.40 -3.75
N ASP A 76 -2.79 -11.00 -4.24
CA ASP A 76 -1.88 -11.75 -3.38
C ASP A 76 -0.87 -10.82 -2.71
N LEU A 77 -1.27 -10.25 -1.56
CA LEU A 77 -0.43 -9.32 -0.80
C LEU A 77 0.87 -9.99 -0.33
N ARG A 78 0.88 -11.31 -0.08
CA ARG A 78 2.09 -12.03 0.31
C ARG A 78 3.09 -12.05 -0.84
N HIS A 79 2.66 -12.43 -2.04
CA HIS A 79 3.49 -12.42 -3.24
C HIS A 79 4.03 -11.02 -3.54
N MET A 80 3.14 -10.03 -3.52
CA MET A 80 3.49 -8.63 -3.78
C MET A 80 4.54 -8.09 -2.81
N LEU A 81 4.35 -8.30 -1.50
CA LEU A 81 5.33 -7.90 -0.49
C LEU A 81 6.61 -8.74 -0.56
N GLY A 82 6.52 -10.00 -0.97
CA GLY A 82 7.68 -10.88 -1.23
C GLY A 82 8.59 -10.31 -2.32
N ILE A 83 8.01 -9.79 -3.40
CA ILE A 83 8.76 -9.09 -4.45
C ILE A 83 9.41 -7.83 -3.89
N VAL A 84 8.69 -7.02 -3.10
CA VAL A 84 9.29 -5.82 -2.46
C VAL A 84 10.51 -6.23 -1.62
N SER A 85 10.36 -7.23 -0.77
CA SER A 85 11.42 -7.70 0.12
C SER A 85 12.68 -8.14 -0.64
N THR A 86 12.50 -8.86 -1.75
CA THR A 86 13.59 -9.55 -2.45
C THR A 86 14.19 -8.77 -3.61
N ARG A 87 13.41 -7.90 -4.26
CA ARG A 87 13.81 -7.23 -5.52
C ARG A 87 13.93 -5.72 -5.45
N LEU A 88 13.33 -5.07 -4.46
CA LEU A 88 13.33 -3.60 -4.37
C LEU A 88 14.45 -3.07 -3.45
N GLY A 89 15.57 -3.79 -3.37
CA GLY A 89 16.78 -3.30 -2.67
C GLY A 89 17.45 -2.11 -3.36
N ASP A 90 17.18 -1.94 -4.67
CA ASP A 90 17.60 -0.80 -5.47
C ASP A 90 16.39 -0.20 -6.23
N TRP A 91 16.62 0.85 -7.02
CA TRP A 91 15.59 1.54 -7.79
C TRP A 91 14.97 0.64 -8.86
N VAL A 92 13.67 0.39 -8.73
CA VAL A 92 12.86 -0.42 -9.67
C VAL A 92 11.76 0.43 -10.25
N THR A 93 11.47 0.28 -11.55
CA THR A 93 10.37 1.00 -12.21
C THR A 93 9.02 0.42 -11.80
N LEU A 94 7.96 1.24 -11.83
CA LEU A 94 6.59 0.75 -11.64
C LEU A 94 6.21 -0.30 -12.71
N GLY A 95 6.70 -0.15 -13.93
CA GLY A 95 6.56 -1.13 -15.02
C GLY A 95 7.01 -2.52 -14.59
N ASP A 96 8.30 -2.64 -14.27
CA ASP A 96 8.92 -3.92 -13.92
C ASP A 96 8.23 -4.54 -12.70
N TYR A 97 7.97 -3.74 -11.67
CA TYR A 97 7.29 -4.23 -10.47
C TYR A 97 5.88 -4.76 -10.77
N THR A 98 5.13 -4.07 -11.63
CA THR A 98 3.77 -4.47 -12.01
C THR A 98 3.77 -5.81 -12.73
N GLU A 99 4.71 -6.04 -13.66
CA GLU A 99 4.82 -7.29 -14.40
C GLU A 99 5.21 -8.47 -13.50
N TRP A 100 6.02 -8.24 -12.46
CA TRP A 100 6.33 -9.29 -11.48
C TRP A 100 5.16 -9.58 -10.55
N ALA A 101 4.41 -8.55 -10.17
CA ALA A 101 3.37 -8.62 -9.16
C ALA A 101 2.05 -9.18 -9.69
N LEU A 102 1.75 -9.02 -10.99
CA LEU A 102 0.43 -9.29 -11.55
C LEU A 102 0.50 -10.01 -12.89
N PRO A 103 -0.49 -10.88 -13.20
CA PRO A 103 -0.70 -11.39 -14.55
C PRO A 103 -1.33 -10.28 -15.42
N VAL A 104 -0.50 -9.36 -15.92
CA VAL A 104 -0.91 -8.16 -16.67
C VAL A 104 -1.86 -8.47 -17.83
N VAL A 105 -1.67 -9.59 -18.52
CA VAL A 105 -2.52 -10.02 -19.65
C VAL A 105 -3.99 -10.24 -19.27
N LEU A 106 -4.27 -10.50 -17.99
CA LEU A 106 -5.63 -10.68 -17.49
C LEU A 106 -6.32 -9.36 -17.09
N PHE A 107 -5.59 -8.25 -17.06
CA PHE A 107 -6.19 -6.95 -16.78
C PHE A 107 -7.01 -6.45 -17.98
N PRO A 108 -8.24 -5.94 -17.74
CA PRO A 108 -9.08 -5.48 -18.83
C PRO A 108 -8.47 -4.23 -19.47
N ALA A 109 -8.17 -4.29 -20.77
CA ALA A 109 -7.71 -3.13 -21.56
C ALA A 109 -8.87 -2.15 -21.82
N ARG A 110 -9.36 -1.49 -20.76
CA ARG A 110 -10.53 -0.60 -20.85
C ARG A 110 -10.24 0.73 -21.56
N GLY A 111 -8.99 0.99 -21.95
CA GLY A 111 -8.57 2.25 -22.59
C GLY A 111 -7.37 2.10 -23.53
N PRO A 112 -6.96 3.20 -24.18
CA PRO A 112 -5.96 3.18 -25.26
C PRO A 112 -4.53 2.84 -24.77
N LEU A 113 -4.30 2.86 -23.46
CA LEU A 113 -2.99 2.63 -22.86
C LEU A 113 -2.71 1.13 -22.55
N GLY A 114 -3.70 0.26 -22.77
CA GLY A 114 -3.55 -1.19 -22.67
C GLY A 114 -3.50 -1.76 -21.24
N PRO A 115 -3.41 -3.11 -21.12
CA PRO A 115 -3.49 -3.81 -19.82
C PRO A 115 -2.39 -3.43 -18.82
N LEU A 116 -1.15 -3.23 -19.28
CA LEU A 116 -0.02 -2.87 -18.42
C LEU A 116 -0.26 -1.56 -17.68
N HIS A 117 -0.83 -0.58 -18.37
CA HIS A 117 -1.13 0.70 -17.77
C HIS A 117 -2.25 0.60 -16.71
N GLU A 118 -3.28 -0.22 -16.97
CA GLU A 118 -4.36 -0.47 -16.00
C GLU A 118 -3.84 -1.19 -14.74
N ALA A 119 -3.06 -2.25 -14.93
CA ALA A 119 -2.40 -2.98 -13.85
C ALA A 119 -1.43 -2.08 -13.06
N GLY A 120 -0.67 -1.24 -13.76
CA GLY A 120 0.25 -0.29 -13.14
C GLY A 120 -0.48 0.75 -12.29
N ARG A 121 -1.62 1.26 -12.77
CA ARG A 121 -2.47 2.16 -11.96
C ARG A 121 -3.00 1.47 -10.72
N PHE A 122 -3.45 0.22 -10.86
CA PHE A 122 -3.91 -0.57 -9.73
C PHE A 122 -2.82 -0.75 -8.67
N ILE A 123 -1.60 -1.16 -9.06
CA ILE A 123 -0.46 -1.31 -8.14
C ILE A 123 -0.04 0.03 -7.52
N ALA A 124 0.05 1.09 -8.33
CA ALA A 124 0.47 2.40 -7.85
C ALA A 124 -0.46 2.96 -6.78
N HIS A 125 -1.78 2.77 -6.95
CA HIS A 125 -2.79 3.34 -6.04
C HIS A 125 -3.00 2.48 -4.79
N ASN A 126 -3.07 1.16 -4.96
CA ASN A 126 -3.48 0.28 -3.88
C ASN A 126 -2.31 -0.26 -3.06
N LEU A 127 -1.09 -0.25 -3.61
CA LEU A 127 0.08 -0.81 -2.92
C LEU A 127 1.23 0.17 -2.77
N VAL A 128 1.81 0.66 -3.89
CA VAL A 128 3.02 1.50 -3.82
C VAL A 128 2.77 2.76 -3.01
N ARG A 129 1.68 3.49 -3.28
CA ARG A 129 1.37 4.73 -2.56
C ARG A 129 1.12 4.53 -1.07
N PRO A 130 0.28 3.59 -0.60
CA PRO A 130 0.16 3.27 0.81
C PRO A 130 1.49 2.93 1.47
N LEU A 131 2.32 2.09 0.84
CA LEU A 131 3.62 1.71 1.37
C LEU A 131 4.60 2.90 1.41
N THR A 132 4.55 3.81 0.45
CA THR A 132 5.31 5.08 0.49
C THR A 132 4.83 5.98 1.62
N TRP A 133 3.52 6.08 1.85
CA TRP A 133 2.96 6.88 2.96
C TRP A 133 3.32 6.29 4.33
N LEU A 134 3.43 4.96 4.44
CA LEU A 134 3.92 4.28 5.63
C LEU A 134 5.44 4.40 5.82
N GLY A 135 6.15 4.98 4.84
CA GLY A 135 7.61 5.19 4.87
C GLY A 135 8.42 3.91 4.61
N VAL A 136 7.78 2.82 4.20
CA VAL A 136 8.47 1.55 3.91
C VAL A 136 8.97 1.46 2.46
N LEU A 137 8.45 2.32 1.58
CA LEU A 137 9.00 2.60 0.26
C LEU A 137 9.40 4.06 0.14
N GLU A 138 10.38 4.34 -0.71
CA GLU A 138 10.76 5.71 -1.08
C GLU A 138 10.78 5.88 -2.60
N ASN A 139 10.40 7.08 -3.06
CA ASN A 139 10.45 7.45 -4.47
C ASN A 139 11.86 7.92 -4.85
N SER A 140 12.27 7.59 -6.07
CA SER A 140 13.52 8.11 -6.62
C SER A 140 13.51 9.64 -6.69
N PRO A 141 14.60 10.32 -6.30
CA PRO A 141 14.74 11.76 -6.48
C PRO A 141 14.84 12.17 -7.96
N GLN A 142 15.09 11.20 -8.87
CA GLN A 142 15.08 11.42 -10.32
C GLN A 142 13.66 11.42 -10.92
N ASN A 143 12.64 11.01 -10.15
CA ASN A 143 11.26 11.06 -10.64
C ASN A 143 10.80 12.52 -10.81
N VAL A 144 10.39 12.87 -12.03
CA VAL A 144 9.83 14.19 -12.36
C VAL A 144 8.36 14.09 -12.73
N SER A 145 7.60 15.19 -12.58
CA SER A 145 6.16 15.20 -12.84
C SER A 145 5.80 14.74 -14.26
N ALA A 146 6.59 15.14 -15.25
CA ALA A 146 6.40 14.80 -16.67
C ALA A 146 6.78 13.34 -17.00
N MET A 147 7.45 12.62 -16.09
CA MET A 147 7.86 11.24 -16.32
C MET A 147 6.62 10.34 -16.39
N PRO A 148 6.53 9.45 -17.40
CA PRO A 148 5.46 8.46 -17.48
C PRO A 148 5.36 7.67 -16.19
N MET A 149 4.14 7.37 -15.75
CA MET A 149 3.90 6.70 -14.47
C MET A 149 4.65 5.37 -14.35
N MET A 150 4.76 4.61 -15.44
CA MET A 150 5.42 3.30 -15.47
C MET A 150 6.94 3.40 -15.27
N ASP A 151 7.54 4.51 -15.68
CA ASP A 151 9.00 4.71 -15.61
C ASP A 151 9.44 5.25 -14.25
N ARG A 152 8.48 5.66 -13.41
CA ARG A 152 8.78 6.17 -12.07
C ARG A 152 9.37 5.06 -11.21
N GLN A 153 10.47 5.39 -10.55
CA GLN A 153 11.23 4.44 -9.76
C GLN A 153 10.99 4.59 -8.27
N PHE A 154 11.05 3.48 -7.56
CA PHE A 154 10.97 3.42 -6.11
C PHE A 154 11.78 2.22 -5.60
N ARG A 155 12.10 2.24 -4.30
CA ARG A 155 12.79 1.15 -3.62
C ARG A 155 12.30 1.00 -2.19
N LYS A 156 12.60 -0.14 -1.56
CA LYS A 156 12.28 -0.37 -0.16
C LYS A 156 13.23 0.41 0.74
N THR A 157 12.72 0.91 1.86
CA THR A 157 13.53 1.54 2.91
C THR A 157 13.96 0.51 3.95
N VAL A 158 14.87 0.91 4.83
CA VAL A 158 15.27 0.09 6.00
C VAL A 158 14.12 -0.19 6.98
N LEU A 159 13.00 0.53 6.86
CA LEU A 159 11.80 0.27 7.68
C LEU A 159 11.03 -0.94 7.18
N PHE A 160 11.11 -1.28 5.89
CA PHE A 160 10.35 -2.39 5.32
C PHE A 160 10.59 -3.71 6.07
N ASP A 161 11.85 -4.09 6.26
CA ASP A 161 12.21 -5.37 6.90
C ASP A 161 11.98 -5.35 8.43
N LYS A 162 11.80 -4.16 9.03
CA LYS A 162 11.38 -4.02 10.44
C LYS A 162 9.86 -4.13 10.59
N PHE A 163 9.14 -3.68 9.56
CA PHE A 163 7.69 -3.57 9.57
C PHE A 163 7.00 -4.84 9.10
N PHE A 164 7.54 -5.48 8.05
CA PHE A 164 7.00 -6.70 7.48
C PHE A 164 7.92 -7.88 7.76
N LYS A 165 7.35 -8.97 8.27
CA LYS A 165 7.99 -10.29 8.31
C LYS A 165 7.24 -11.23 7.38
N ILE A 166 7.85 -11.55 6.24
CA ILE A 166 7.28 -12.46 5.27
C ILE A 166 7.85 -13.84 5.59
N GLY A 167 7.09 -14.63 6.34
CA GLY A 167 7.45 -16.03 6.59
C GLY A 167 7.31 -16.86 5.32
N LEU A 168 8.27 -17.74 5.06
CA LEU A 168 8.04 -18.86 4.14
C LEU A 168 6.89 -19.71 4.71
N PRO A 169 6.00 -20.25 3.87
CA PRO A 169 5.12 -21.32 4.33
C PRO A 169 6.03 -22.47 4.80
N ILE A 170 6.11 -22.67 6.11
CA ILE A 170 6.77 -23.84 6.67
C ILE A 170 5.90 -25.03 6.25
N GLY A 171 6.43 -25.88 5.36
CA GLY A 171 5.79 -27.15 4.98
C GLY A 171 5.70 -27.41 3.48
N ILE A 172 6.82 -27.79 2.86
CA ILE A 172 6.79 -28.95 1.95
C ILE A 172 7.80 -29.93 2.56
N ASP A 173 7.35 -30.69 3.56
CA ASP A 173 8.03 -31.94 3.88
C ASP A 173 7.79 -32.86 2.69
N ALA A 174 8.76 -32.94 1.79
CA ALA A 174 8.85 -34.05 0.88
C ALA A 174 9.09 -35.29 1.74
N VAL A 175 8.00 -35.96 2.13
CA VAL A 175 8.06 -37.32 2.64
C VAL A 175 8.61 -38.15 1.48
N ILE A 176 9.92 -38.41 1.54
CA ILE A 176 10.57 -39.43 0.73
C ILE A 176 9.95 -40.74 1.20
N LEU A 177 8.99 -41.26 0.43
CA LEU A 177 8.59 -42.66 0.54
C LEU A 177 9.72 -43.49 -0.07
N HIS A 178 10.35 -44.30 0.78
CA HIS A 178 11.28 -45.35 0.38
C HIS A 178 10.60 -46.42 -0.47
#